data_AF-A0A5S4EH66-F1
#
_entry.id   AF-A0A5S4EH66-F1
#
_cell.length_a   1.000
_cell.length_b   1.000
_cell.length_c   1.000
_cell.angle_alpha   90.00
_cell.angle_beta   90.00
_cell.angle_gamma   90.00
#
_symmetry.space_group_name_H-M   'P 1'
#
loop_
_entity.id
_entity.type
_entity.pdbx_description
1 polymer ?
#
loop_
_entity_poly.entity_id
_entity_poly.type
_entity_poly.pdbx_seq_one_letter_code
_entity_poly.pdbx_strand_id
1 'polypeptide(L)'
;MVICTHILWDDGKRQANLDKHGLDFTDAVMVLESPYRLDVESVRGGEQRTQSFAYVFDVLAVLTVVHVAREDAVRIVSFRPASEEERSAYHGWLENDFNDN
;
A
#
# COMPACT_ATOMS: atom_id res chain seq x y z
N MET A 1 -6.48 -17.03 6.74
CA MET A 1 -6.56 -15.62 6.35
C MET A 1 -6.63 -14.80 7.63
N VAL A 2 -5.51 -14.21 8.06
CA VAL A 2 -5.53 -13.26 9.18
C VAL A 2 -6.08 -11.96 8.60
N ILE A 3 -7.37 -11.73 8.82
CA ILE A 3 -7.97 -10.43 8.53
C ILE A 3 -7.34 -9.49 9.57
N CYS A 4 -6.44 -8.62 9.15
CA CYS A 4 -5.87 -7.62 10.03
C CYS A 4 -6.99 -6.68 10.48
N THR A 5 -7.40 -6.77 11.74
CA THR A 5 -8.58 -6.03 12.26
C THR A 5 -8.25 -4.59 12.62
N HIS A 6 -6.97 -4.21 12.71
CA HIS A 6 -6.55 -2.90 13.16
C HIS A 6 -5.50 -2.26 12.26
N ILE A 7 -5.78 -1.05 11.79
CA ILE A 7 -4.83 -0.20 11.09
C ILE A 7 -4.28 0.83 12.08
N LEU A 8 -2.96 0.96 12.12
CA LEU A 8 -2.24 1.86 13.01
C LEU A 8 -1.44 2.88 12.20
N TRP A 9 -1.26 4.07 12.75
CA TRP A 9 -0.35 5.07 12.20
C TRP A 9 0.09 6.04 13.28
N ASP A 10 1.14 6.79 12.97
CA ASP A 10 1.51 7.98 13.73
C ASP A 10 0.74 9.18 13.15
N ASP A 11 0.04 9.94 13.99
CA ASP A 11 -0.80 11.06 13.54
C ASP A 11 0.00 12.17 12.84
N GLY A 12 1.23 12.43 13.31
CA GLY A 12 2.12 13.39 12.67
C GLY A 12 2.49 12.95 11.25
N LYS A 13 2.76 11.66 11.06
CA LYS A 13 3.00 11.09 9.73
C LYS A 13 1.75 11.07 8.86
N ARG A 14 0.58 10.74 9.42
CA ARG A 14 -0.69 10.75 8.69
C ARG A 14 -0.95 12.14 8.13
N GLN A 15 -0.87 13.17 8.98
CA GLN A 15 -1.11 14.55 8.54
C GLN A 15 -0.07 14.99 7.50
N ALA A 16 1.22 14.75 7.74
CA ALA A 16 2.26 15.12 6.78
C ALA A 16 2.13 14.39 5.43
N ASN A 17 1.68 13.13 5.44
CA ASN A 17 1.40 12.39 4.21
C ASN A 17 0.16 12.94 3.49
N LEU A 18 -0.92 13.22 4.21
CA LEU A 18 -2.14 13.81 3.67
C LEU A 18 -1.85 15.17 3.02
N ASP A 19 -1.11 16.05 3.70
CA ASP A 19 -0.74 17.36 3.17
C ASP A 19 0.11 17.25 1.88
N LYS A 20 0.98 16.23 1.82
CA LYS A 20 1.90 16.02 0.70
C LYS A 20 1.26 15.33 -0.50
N HIS A 21 0.35 14.39 -0.27
CA HIS A 21 -0.14 13.46 -1.29
C HIS A 21 -1.64 13.53 -1.51
N GLY A 22 -2.39 14.22 -0.65
CA GLY A 22 -3.85 14.32 -0.73
C GLY A 22 -4.59 13.02 -0.44
N LEU A 23 -3.89 12.01 0.11
CA LEU A 23 -4.45 10.70 0.43
C LEU A 23 -4.30 10.41 1.92
N ASP A 24 -5.42 10.07 2.55
CA ASP A 24 -5.48 9.77 3.98
C ASP A 24 -5.17 8.27 4.21
N PHE A 25 -4.39 7.99 5.27
CA PHE A 25 -4.10 6.62 5.69
C PHE A 25 -5.34 5.80 6.02
N THR A 26 -6.47 6.44 6.38
CA THR A 26 -7.75 5.75 6.57
C THR A 26 -8.20 4.99 5.32
N ASP A 27 -7.82 5.46 4.14
CA ASP A 27 -8.27 4.92 2.86
C ASP A 27 -7.23 3.94 2.26
N ALA A 28 -6.11 3.71 2.96
CA ALA A 28 -5.08 2.75 2.54
C ALA A 28 -5.63 1.33 2.38
N VAL A 29 -6.75 1.01 3.04
CA VAL A 29 -7.48 -0.25 2.92
C VAL A 29 -7.88 -0.56 1.46
N MET A 30 -8.12 0.46 0.63
CA MET A 30 -8.45 0.29 -0.79
C MET A 30 -7.34 -0.44 -1.57
N VAL A 31 -6.08 -0.29 -1.14
CA VAL A 31 -4.95 -1.04 -1.69
C VAL A 31 -4.79 -2.38 -0.99
N LEU A 32 -4.91 -2.40 0.33
CA LEU A 32 -4.65 -3.60 1.14
C LEU A 32 -5.68 -4.71 0.90
N GLU A 33 -6.93 -4.38 0.60
CA GLU A 33 -7.99 -5.35 0.36
C GLU A 33 -8.22 -5.65 -1.14
N SER A 34 -7.42 -5.04 -2.01
CA SER A 34 -7.55 -5.30 -3.44
C SER A 34 -7.21 -6.76 -3.77
N PRO A 35 -8.03 -7.48 -4.55
CA PRO A 35 -7.68 -8.81 -5.06
C PRO A 35 -6.50 -8.75 -6.03
N TYR A 36 -6.25 -7.60 -6.65
CA TYR A 36 -5.15 -7.36 -7.58
C TYR A 36 -3.95 -6.71 -6.88
N ARG A 37 -3.70 -7.04 -5.61
CA ARG A 37 -2.62 -6.43 -4.82
C ARG A 37 -1.28 -7.09 -5.12
N LEU A 38 -0.30 -6.28 -5.50
CA LEU A 38 1.12 -6.69 -5.56
C LEU A 38 1.82 -6.26 -4.28
N ASP A 39 2.46 -7.20 -3.58
CA ASP A 39 3.30 -6.92 -2.41
C ASP A 39 4.79 -7.06 -2.75
N VAL A 40 5.57 -6.03 -2.42
CA VAL A 40 7.03 -6.02 -2.56
C VAL A 40 7.66 -5.81 -1.19
N GLU A 41 8.47 -6.76 -0.74
CA GLU A 41 9.21 -6.63 0.51
C GLU A 41 10.41 -5.69 0.37
N SER A 42 10.66 -4.89 1.41
CA SER A 42 11.81 -4.00 1.48
C SER A 42 12.30 -3.85 2.92
N VAL A 43 13.59 -3.54 3.08
CA VAL A 43 14.18 -3.23 4.39
C VAL A 43 14.61 -1.77 4.41
N ARG A 44 14.14 -0.99 5.38
CA ARG A 44 14.54 0.42 5.54
C ARG A 44 14.87 0.74 6.99
N GLY A 45 16.13 1.09 7.24
CA GLY A 45 16.60 1.40 8.60
C GLY A 45 16.52 0.21 9.55
N GLY A 46 16.70 -1.01 9.04
CA GLY A 46 16.63 -2.26 9.83
C GLY A 46 15.21 -2.77 10.10
N GLU A 47 14.17 -2.06 9.66
CA GLU A 47 12.78 -2.51 9.78
C GLU A 47 12.32 -3.15 8.46
N GLN A 48 11.78 -4.38 8.53
CA GLN A 48 11.10 -5.05 7.42
C GLN A 48 9.80 -4.30 7.12
N ARG A 49 9.57 -3.99 5.84
CA ARG A 49 8.38 -3.30 5.35
C ARG A 49 7.86 -3.99 4.11
N THR A 50 6.57 -3.82 3.89
CA THR A 50 5.91 -4.24 2.65
C THR A 50 5.41 -2.99 1.95
N GLN A 51 5.73 -2.87 0.67
CA GLN A 51 5.14 -1.88 -0.22
C GLN A 51 4.11 -2.60 -1.10
N SER A 52 2.84 -2.29 -0.87
CA SER A 52 1.72 -2.84 -1.61
C SER A 52 1.29 -1.89 -2.72
N PHE A 53 0.86 -2.43 -3.85
CA PHE A 53 0.37 -1.69 -5.00
C PHE A 53 -0.96 -2.27 -5.47
N ALA A 54 -1.88 -1.41 -5.86
CA ALA A 54 -3.13 -1.81 -6.48
C ALA A 54 -3.71 -0.67 -7.32
N TYR A 55 -4.43 -1.02 -8.38
CA TYR A 55 -5.32 -0.07 -9.05
C TYR A 55 -6.57 0.18 -8.20
N VAL A 56 -6.86 1.44 -7.90
CA VAL A 56 -8.03 1.85 -7.12
C VAL A 56 -9.00 2.58 -8.03
N PHE A 57 -10.18 1.98 -8.25
CA PHE A 57 -11.19 2.50 -9.17
C PHE A 57 -11.73 3.88 -8.78
N ASP A 58 -11.99 4.13 -7.50
CA ASP A 58 -12.53 5.41 -7.04
C ASP A 58 -11.56 6.59 -7.29
N VAL A 59 -10.25 6.30 -7.40
CA VAL A 59 -9.19 7.29 -7.64
C VAL A 59 -8.67 7.22 -9.09
N LEU A 60 -9.09 6.22 -9.87
CA LEU A 60 -8.64 5.93 -11.23
C LEU A 60 -7.12 5.89 -11.39
N ALA A 61 -6.41 5.40 -10.38
CA ALA A 61 -4.96 5.38 -10.34
C ALA A 61 -4.41 4.14 -9.61
N VAL A 62 -3.17 3.77 -9.93
CA VAL A 62 -2.41 2.84 -9.08
C VAL A 62 -1.91 3.60 -7.88
N LEU A 63 -2.29 3.14 -6.70
CA LEU A 63 -1.82 3.68 -5.43
C LEU A 63 -0.84 2.70 -4.80
N THR A 64 0.03 3.23 -3.94
CA THR A 64 0.99 2.45 -3.18
C THR A 64 0.93 2.77 -1.70
N VAL A 65 0.91 1.72 -0.88
CA VAL A 65 0.92 1.76 0.58
C VAL A 65 2.19 1.10 1.08
N VAL A 66 3.00 1.82 1.86
CA VAL A 66 4.08 1.22 2.63
C VAL A 66 3.57 0.94 4.03
N HIS A 67 3.68 -0.31 4.46
CA HIS A 67 3.20 -0.74 5.76
C HIS A 67 4.14 -1.74 6.43
N VAL A 68 3.90 -1.94 7.72
CA VAL A 68 4.65 -2.87 8.56
C VAL A 68 3.66 -3.75 9.29
N ALA A 69 3.78 -5.06 9.09
CA ALA A 69 3.00 -6.04 9.84
C ALA A 69 3.37 -6.03 11.33
N ARG A 70 2.35 -6.12 12.18
CA ARG A 70 2.38 -6.42 13.61
C ARG A 70 1.44 -7.61 13.84
N GLU A 71 1.49 -8.22 15.03
CA GLU A 71 0.77 -9.48 15.32
C GLU A 71 -0.69 -9.43 14.86
N ASP A 72 -1.46 -8.43 15.28
CA ASP A 72 -2.89 -8.26 14.92
C ASP A 72 -3.19 -6.92 14.24
N ALA A 73 -2.17 -6.26 13.69
CA ALA A 73 -2.32 -4.92 13.12
C ALA A 73 -1.37 -4.64 11.96
N VAL A 74 -1.76 -3.69 11.12
CA VAL A 74 -0.91 -3.16 10.05
C VAL A 74 -0.62 -1.69 10.35
N ARG A 75 0.67 -1.35 10.47
CA ARG A 75 1.09 0.04 10.68
C ARG A 75 1.42 0.70 9.34
N ILE A 76 0.62 1.69 8.95
CA ILE A 76 0.83 2.48 7.74
C ILE A 76 1.99 3.46 7.96
N VAL A 77 2.86 3.55 6.95
CA VAL A 77 4.04 4.43 6.95
C VAL A 77 3.95 5.47 5.83
N SER A 78 3.36 5.12 4.68
CA SER A 78 3.19 6.00 3.52
C SER A 78 2.00 5.54 2.69
N PHE A 79 1.25 6.48 2.11
CA PHE A 79 0.20 6.19 1.14
C PHE A 79 0.16 7.28 0.07
N ARG A 80 0.38 6.91 -1.18
CA ARG A 80 0.54 7.88 -2.27
C ARG A 80 0.19 7.27 -3.62
N PRO A 81 0.00 8.08 -4.67
CA PRO A 81 0.05 7.58 -6.04
C PRO A 81 1.40 6.90 -6.32
N ALA A 82 1.35 5.79 -7.04
CA ALA A 82 2.55 5.15 -7.57
C ALA A 82 3.20 6.05 -8.62
N SER A 83 4.53 6.06 -8.68
CA SER A 83 5.30 6.74 -9.71
C SER A 83 5.02 6.12 -11.09
N GLU A 84 5.50 6.74 -12.16
CA GLU A 84 5.39 6.14 -13.50
C GLU A 84 6.10 4.79 -13.60
N GLU A 85 7.31 4.69 -13.06
CA GLU A 85 8.09 3.44 -13.01
C GLU A 85 7.37 2.37 -12.18
N GLU A 86 6.86 2.72 -10.98
CA GLU A 86 6.10 1.81 -10.12
C GLU A 86 4.81 1.34 -10.80
N ARG A 87 4.11 2.24 -11.50
CA ARG A 87 2.90 1.91 -12.28
C ARG A 87 3.20 0.94 -13.41
N SER A 88 4.27 1.18 -14.16
CA SER A 88 4.68 0.30 -15.26
C SER A 88 5.04 -1.09 -14.72
N ALA A 89 5.75 -1.17 -13.60
CA ALA A 89 6.10 -2.44 -12.96
C ALA A 89 4.85 -3.20 -12.49
N TYR A 90 3.90 -2.51 -11.83
CA TYR A 90 2.64 -3.10 -11.40
C TYR A 90 1.81 -3.65 -12.57
N HIS A 91 1.65 -2.89 -13.67
CA HIS A 91 0.92 -3.37 -14.84
C HIS A 91 1.62 -4.54 -15.53
N GLY A 92 2.95 -4.50 -15.64
CA GLY A 92 3.73 -5.60 -16.19
C GLY A 92 3.54 -6.89 -15.38
N TRP A 93 3.59 -6.80 -14.05
CA TRP A 93 3.28 -7.93 -13.17
C TRP A 93 1.83 -8.41 -13.35
N LEU A 94 0.87 -7.49 -13.43
CA LEU A 94 -0.55 -7.85 -13.58
C LEU A 94 -0.83 -8.60 -14.89
N GLU A 95 -0.13 -8.25 -15.98
CA GLU A 95 -0.28 -8.89 -17.29
C GLU A 95 0.38 -10.28 -17.36
N ASN A 96 1.52 -10.47 -16.69
CA ASN A 96 2.40 -11.62 -16.93
C ASN A 96 2.47 -12.62 -15.77
N ASP A 97 2.28 -12.16 -14.53
CA ASP A 97 2.62 -12.93 -13.32
C ASP A 97 1.45 -13.06 -12.35
N PHE A 98 0.43 -12.20 -12.44
CA PHE A 98 -0.74 -12.29 -11.59
C PHE A 98 -1.55 -13.55 -11.92
N ASN A 99 -1.78 -14.38 -10.90
CA ASN A 99 -2.52 -15.63 -11.03
C ASN A 99 -3.62 -15.66 -9.96
N ASP A 100 -4.88 -15.79 -10.38
CA ASP A 100 -6.11 -15.59 -9.58
C ASP A 100 -6.44 -16.78 -8.66
N ASN A 101 -5.41 -17.43 -8.09
CA ASN A 101 -5.52 -18.76 -7.49
C ASN A 101 -5.83 -18.74 -6.00
#